data_AF-A0A6L5T923-F1
#
_entry.id   AF-A0A6L5T923-F1
#
_cell.length_a   1.000
_cell.length_b   1.000
_cell.length_c   1.000
_cell.angle_alpha   90.00
_cell.angle_beta   90.00
_cell.angle_gamma   90.00
#
_symmetry.space_group_name_H-M   'P 1'
#
loop_
_entity.id
_entity.type
_entity.pdbx_description
1 polymer ?
#
loop_
_entity_poly.entity_id
_entity_poly.type
_entity_poly.pdbx_seq_one_letter_code
_entity_poly.pdbx_strand_id
1 'polypeptide(L)'
;MKKIFGKIILLTVCMAFMLSGCSSKPDEKKVTEDLKTFENENLKSGGEKIDSVKIDNSESNDDSYTLYCTVKTEKNDISYEKQVNAIYKKSKEWELANVQVNINSEWKITPLKGVSKKVIESDLVGEVIKLKNEEWEIEKGEISDLSITKQETDLKNKRDKITVDITLDGAVEKAKGSIIVEYNFDKEWNFKGVTDASNVTSEVKEDKKLDTSEKSILNYITKQSFKYGNKSNGSGLVSLISDSTAQEIPMTESDISNFKIKEQSSGAKGTIQTVKCSATLTKKYATFFVEMELTFTYSSGWNEPSIETNAKLENLDITGEWTGNYTAAGSSGTVSLNISEINGDAVSGSYSYTPDRIDKYTQPGSYSFSGTIDKETLMLNLNAGEWISKPERVLSTDKANIRAFIKLNDEIMEGIGHGSATFKVSK
;
A
#
# COMPACT_ATOMS: atom_id res chain seq x y z
N MET A 1 -114.17 -2.28 -69.85
CA MET A 1 -115.17 -2.61 -68.80
C MET A 1 -114.42 -2.91 -67.51
N LYS A 2 -114.76 -2.19 -66.43
CA LYS A 2 -114.47 -2.42 -64.99
C LYS A 2 -113.03 -2.82 -64.58
N LYS A 3 -112.26 -1.88 -63.98
CA LYS A 3 -112.10 -1.65 -62.51
C LYS A 3 -111.21 -2.75 -61.88
N ILE A 4 -110.18 -2.53 -61.07
CA ILE A 4 -109.82 -1.47 -60.11
C ILE A 4 -108.39 -1.79 -59.59
N PHE A 5 -107.58 -0.75 -59.30
CA PHE A 5 -106.46 -0.64 -58.32
C PHE A 5 -105.40 -1.77 -58.23
N GLY A 6 -104.09 -1.52 -58.14
CA GLY A 6 -103.32 -0.32 -57.90
C GLY A 6 -101.97 -0.70 -57.26
N LYS A 7 -100.93 0.10 -57.56
CA LYS A 7 -99.73 0.40 -56.75
C LYS A 7 -98.57 -0.62 -56.65
N ILE A 8 -97.36 -0.01 -56.72
CA ILE A 8 -96.07 -0.35 -56.07
C ILE A 8 -95.15 -1.30 -56.88
N ILE A 9 -94.11 -0.78 -57.58
CA ILE A 9 -92.71 -0.54 -57.12
C ILE A 9 -91.94 -1.85 -56.88
N LEU A 10 -90.90 -2.17 -57.67
CA LEU A 10 -89.47 -1.96 -57.32
C LEU A 10 -88.52 -2.58 -58.38
N LEU A 11 -87.51 -1.79 -58.75
CA LEU A 11 -86.21 -2.17 -59.31
C LEU A 11 -85.54 -3.32 -58.50
N THR A 12 -84.64 -4.09 -59.10
CA THR A 12 -83.18 -3.97 -58.84
C THR A 12 -82.39 -4.75 -59.90
N VAL A 13 -81.44 -4.05 -60.50
CA VAL A 13 -80.41 -4.52 -61.43
C VAL A 13 -79.07 -4.55 -60.68
N CYS A 14 -78.30 -5.62 -60.91
CA CYS A 14 -76.85 -5.84 -60.66
C CYS A 14 -76.29 -5.75 -59.23
N MET A 15 -75.81 -6.89 -58.70
CA MET A 15 -74.54 -6.92 -57.96
C MET A 15 -73.91 -8.32 -57.96
N ALA A 16 -72.71 -8.42 -58.54
CA ALA A 16 -71.78 -9.49 -58.26
C ALA A 16 -71.32 -9.37 -56.80
N PHE A 17 -71.35 -10.46 -56.03
CA PHE A 17 -70.60 -10.55 -54.78
C PHE A 17 -69.68 -11.76 -54.84
N MET A 18 -68.39 -11.45 -54.78
CA MET A 18 -67.28 -12.38 -54.73
C MET A 18 -67.42 -13.30 -53.53
N LEU A 19 -67.22 -14.59 -53.78
CA LEU A 19 -66.85 -15.59 -52.78
C LEU A 19 -65.52 -15.17 -52.16
N SER A 20 -65.59 -14.49 -51.02
CA SER A 20 -64.49 -14.39 -50.05
C SER A 20 -65.13 -14.55 -48.68
N GLY A 21 -65.01 -15.75 -48.11
CA GLY A 21 -65.28 -15.93 -46.68
C GLY A 21 -64.19 -15.20 -45.90
N CYS A 22 -64.34 -13.88 -45.76
CA CYS A 22 -63.49 -13.07 -44.90
C CYS A 22 -63.68 -13.52 -43.45
N SER A 23 -62.90 -14.49 -42.98
CA SER A 23 -62.62 -14.57 -41.55
C SER A 23 -61.87 -13.30 -41.19
N SER A 24 -62.52 -12.38 -40.50
CA SER A 24 -61.91 -11.12 -40.06
C SER A 24 -60.62 -11.45 -39.28
N LYS A 25 -59.48 -10.88 -39.68
CA LYS A 25 -58.21 -10.99 -38.94
C LYS A 25 -58.40 -10.60 -37.47
N PRO A 26 -57.58 -11.12 -36.52
CA PRO A 26 -57.55 -10.59 -35.17
C PRO A 26 -57.36 -9.06 -35.18
N ASP A 27 -58.11 -8.35 -34.35
CA ASP A 27 -58.01 -6.89 -34.24
C ASP A 27 -56.67 -6.48 -33.59
N GLU A 28 -55.99 -5.48 -34.14
CA GLU A 28 -54.63 -5.11 -33.71
C GLU A 28 -54.58 -4.57 -32.28
N LYS A 29 -55.65 -3.91 -31.80
CA LYS A 29 -55.75 -3.48 -30.41
C LYS A 29 -55.91 -4.69 -29.49
N LYS A 30 -56.79 -5.63 -29.89
CA LYS A 30 -56.96 -6.90 -29.18
C LYS A 30 -55.63 -7.67 -29.08
N VAL A 31 -54.86 -7.76 -30.16
CA VAL A 31 -53.53 -8.41 -30.15
C VAL A 31 -52.57 -7.76 -29.17
N THR A 32 -52.55 -6.44 -29.12
CA THR A 32 -51.70 -5.69 -28.19
C THR A 32 -52.12 -5.92 -26.74
N GLU A 33 -53.42 -5.94 -26.45
CA GLU A 33 -53.97 -6.19 -25.11
C GLU A 33 -53.74 -7.64 -24.67
N ASP A 34 -53.95 -8.59 -25.56
CA ASP A 34 -53.70 -10.02 -25.32
C ASP A 34 -52.22 -10.23 -25.00
N LEU A 35 -51.28 -9.71 -25.79
CA LEU A 35 -49.84 -9.83 -25.51
C LEU A 35 -49.43 -9.12 -24.21
N LYS A 36 -50.06 -8.00 -23.86
CA LYS A 36 -49.82 -7.29 -22.60
C LYS A 36 -50.30 -8.07 -21.37
N THR A 37 -51.32 -8.91 -21.52
CA THR A 37 -51.91 -9.69 -20.42
C THR A 37 -51.41 -11.14 -20.38
N PHE A 38 -50.90 -11.67 -21.49
CA PHE A 38 -50.36 -13.02 -21.58
C PHE A 38 -49.16 -13.22 -20.66
N GLU A 39 -49.23 -14.25 -19.81
CA GLU A 39 -48.17 -14.59 -18.87
C GLU A 39 -47.12 -15.47 -19.57
N ASN A 40 -46.01 -14.86 -19.96
CA ASN A 40 -44.87 -15.54 -20.56
C ASN A 40 -43.58 -14.79 -20.20
N GLU A 41 -42.72 -15.42 -19.38
CA GLU A 41 -41.45 -14.84 -18.91
C GLU A 41 -40.48 -14.50 -20.04
N ASN A 42 -40.55 -15.21 -21.18
CA ASN A 42 -39.72 -14.90 -22.34
C ASN A 42 -40.25 -13.66 -23.10
N LEU A 43 -41.57 -13.40 -23.05
CA LEU A 43 -42.18 -12.21 -23.64
C LEU A 43 -41.92 -10.97 -22.78
N LYS A 44 -42.16 -11.07 -21.47
CA LYS A 44 -41.90 -10.01 -20.49
C LYS A 44 -41.51 -10.67 -19.17
N SER A 45 -40.31 -10.35 -18.69
CA SER A 45 -39.88 -10.77 -17.36
C SER A 45 -40.53 -9.91 -16.27
N GLY A 46 -40.50 -10.36 -15.01
CA GLY A 46 -41.02 -9.57 -13.89
C GLY A 46 -40.54 -8.10 -13.89
N GLY A 47 -41.49 -7.15 -13.93
CA GLY A 47 -41.22 -5.71 -13.96
C GLY A 47 -40.97 -5.10 -15.35
N GLU A 48 -40.88 -5.93 -16.40
CA GLU A 48 -40.75 -5.51 -17.79
C GLU A 48 -42.11 -5.13 -18.38
N LYS A 49 -42.15 -4.06 -19.18
CA LYS A 49 -43.39 -3.55 -19.79
C LYS A 49 -43.32 -3.62 -21.30
N ILE A 50 -44.43 -3.97 -21.95
CA ILE A 50 -44.55 -3.86 -23.40
C ILE A 50 -44.77 -2.39 -23.76
N ASP A 51 -43.80 -1.82 -24.46
CA ASP A 51 -43.83 -0.45 -24.99
C ASP A 51 -44.62 -0.41 -26.30
N SER A 52 -44.30 -1.29 -27.24
CA SER A 52 -45.00 -1.38 -28.52
C SER A 52 -45.06 -2.79 -29.10
N VAL A 53 -46.08 -3.02 -29.92
CA VAL A 53 -46.29 -4.24 -30.71
C VAL A 53 -46.45 -3.80 -32.15
N LYS A 54 -45.65 -4.37 -33.05
CA LYS A 54 -45.77 -4.20 -34.49
C LYS A 54 -46.05 -5.56 -35.12
N ILE A 55 -47.13 -5.65 -35.89
CA ILE A 55 -47.43 -6.85 -36.69
C ILE A 55 -46.68 -6.70 -38.02
N ASP A 56 -45.72 -7.59 -38.26
CA ASP A 56 -44.88 -7.56 -39.45
C ASP A 56 -45.46 -8.43 -40.57
N ASN A 57 -46.01 -9.58 -40.21
CA ASN A 57 -46.63 -10.51 -41.15
C ASN A 57 -47.69 -11.37 -40.46
N SER A 58 -48.48 -12.10 -41.25
CA SER A 58 -49.50 -13.02 -40.76
C SER A 58 -49.63 -14.23 -41.66
N GLU A 59 -49.94 -15.38 -41.06
CA GLU A 59 -50.25 -16.62 -41.75
C GLU A 59 -51.55 -17.22 -41.20
N SER A 60 -52.41 -17.73 -42.08
CA SER A 60 -53.73 -18.24 -41.71
C SER A 60 -53.98 -19.61 -42.30
N ASN A 61 -54.44 -20.53 -41.45
CA ASN A 61 -55.01 -21.82 -41.83
C ASN A 61 -56.47 -21.87 -41.36
N ASP A 62 -57.21 -22.92 -41.74
CA ASP A 62 -58.66 -23.03 -41.50
C ASP A 62 -59.08 -22.74 -40.04
N ASP A 63 -58.28 -23.19 -39.06
CA ASP A 63 -58.59 -23.08 -37.61
C ASP A 63 -57.56 -22.26 -36.80
N SER A 64 -56.52 -21.71 -37.44
CA SER A 64 -55.44 -21.00 -36.75
C SER A 64 -54.93 -19.77 -37.50
N TYR A 65 -54.57 -18.73 -36.76
CA TYR A 65 -54.00 -17.50 -37.30
C TYR A 65 -52.72 -17.15 -36.54
N THR A 66 -51.57 -17.19 -37.21
CA THR A 66 -50.27 -16.82 -36.62
C THR A 66 -49.91 -15.40 -37.03
N LEU A 67 -49.66 -14.54 -36.06
CA LEU A 67 -49.13 -13.20 -36.25
C LEU A 67 -47.64 -13.20 -35.92
N TYR A 68 -46.83 -12.77 -36.87
CA TYR A 68 -45.41 -12.52 -36.69
C TYR A 68 -45.25 -11.06 -36.27
N CYS A 69 -44.82 -10.85 -35.03
CA CYS A 69 -44.78 -9.55 -34.39
C CYS A 69 -43.35 -9.20 -33.94
N THR A 70 -42.96 -7.95 -34.16
CA THR A 70 -41.87 -7.32 -33.41
C THR A 70 -42.46 -6.68 -32.16
N VAL A 71 -42.07 -7.19 -30.99
CA VAL A 71 -42.51 -6.65 -29.69
C VAL A 71 -41.34 -5.94 -29.04
N LYS A 72 -41.53 -4.67 -28.71
CA LYS A 72 -40.57 -3.87 -27.95
C LYS A 72 -41.01 -3.83 -26.49
N THR A 73 -40.10 -4.25 -25.62
CA THR A 73 -40.29 -4.25 -24.18
C THR A 73 -39.21 -3.44 -23.49
N GLU A 74 -39.51 -2.90 -22.31
CA GLU A 74 -38.60 -2.03 -21.57
C GLU A 74 -38.53 -2.41 -20.09
N LYS A 75 -37.30 -2.38 -19.55
CA LYS A 75 -37.00 -2.60 -18.13
C LYS A 75 -35.66 -1.95 -17.79
N ASN A 76 -35.60 -1.24 -16.66
CA ASN A 76 -34.38 -0.62 -16.13
C ASN A 76 -33.62 0.23 -17.17
N ASP A 77 -34.34 1.11 -17.89
CA ASP A 77 -33.78 1.95 -18.96
C ASP A 77 -33.07 1.16 -20.10
N ILE A 78 -33.46 -0.10 -20.31
CA ILE A 78 -33.04 -0.94 -21.43
C ILE A 78 -34.27 -1.35 -22.23
N SER A 79 -34.15 -1.27 -23.55
CA SER A 79 -35.15 -1.74 -24.51
C SER A 79 -34.71 -3.06 -25.13
N TYR A 80 -35.66 -3.97 -25.26
CA TYR A 80 -35.52 -5.27 -25.91
C TYR A 80 -36.49 -5.34 -27.07
N GLU A 81 -35.98 -5.58 -28.27
CA GLU A 81 -36.78 -5.83 -29.47
C GLU A 81 -36.74 -7.34 -29.75
N LYS A 82 -37.91 -7.98 -29.65
CA LYS A 82 -38.10 -9.44 -29.69
C LYS A 82 -38.97 -9.80 -30.90
N GLN A 83 -38.66 -10.93 -31.53
CA GLN A 83 -39.51 -11.53 -32.56
C GLN A 83 -40.47 -12.51 -31.88
N VAL A 84 -41.76 -12.32 -32.10
CA VAL A 84 -42.84 -13.00 -31.37
C VAL A 84 -43.86 -13.56 -32.34
N ASN A 85 -44.15 -14.86 -32.22
CA ASN A 85 -45.25 -15.50 -32.93
C ASN A 85 -46.45 -15.59 -31.98
N ALA A 86 -47.47 -14.78 -32.23
CA ALA A 86 -48.75 -14.85 -31.51
C ALA A 86 -49.72 -15.74 -32.28
N ILE A 87 -50.02 -16.91 -31.72
CA ILE A 87 -50.83 -17.96 -32.37
C ILE A 87 -52.25 -17.90 -31.81
N TYR A 88 -53.19 -17.55 -32.68
CA TYR A 88 -54.61 -17.51 -32.40
C TYR A 88 -55.30 -18.78 -32.91
N LYS A 89 -56.29 -19.27 -32.16
CA LYS A 89 -57.18 -20.35 -32.62
C LYS A 89 -58.60 -19.84 -32.73
N LYS A 90 -59.34 -20.38 -33.72
CA LYS A 90 -60.73 -19.99 -33.97
C LYS A 90 -61.68 -20.89 -33.20
N SER A 91 -62.40 -20.32 -32.22
CA SER A 91 -63.52 -20.98 -31.56
C SER A 91 -64.85 -20.36 -32.08
N LYS A 92 -65.36 -19.33 -31.40
CA LYS A 92 -66.40 -18.39 -31.85
C LYS A 92 -65.80 -17.03 -32.23
N GLU A 93 -64.75 -16.64 -31.51
CA GLU A 93 -63.88 -15.50 -31.81
C GLU A 93 -62.42 -15.99 -31.86
N TRP A 94 -61.49 -15.14 -32.32
CA TRP A 94 -60.07 -15.42 -32.22
C TRP A 94 -59.61 -15.29 -30.78
N GLU A 95 -58.97 -16.33 -30.24
CA GLU A 95 -58.40 -16.36 -28.90
C GLU A 95 -56.89 -16.64 -28.97
N LEU A 96 -56.07 -15.89 -28.20
CA LEU A 96 -54.63 -16.09 -28.14
C LEU A 96 -54.32 -17.41 -27.45
N ALA A 97 -53.89 -18.40 -28.21
CA ALA A 97 -53.65 -19.76 -27.74
C ALA A 97 -52.20 -20.00 -27.32
N ASN A 98 -51.24 -19.33 -27.96
CA ASN A 98 -49.82 -19.48 -27.64
C ASN A 98 -49.00 -18.26 -28.07
N VAL A 99 -47.89 -18.04 -27.37
CA VAL A 99 -46.87 -17.03 -27.70
C VAL A 99 -45.51 -17.71 -27.73
N GLN A 100 -44.86 -17.68 -28.89
CA GLN A 100 -43.47 -18.12 -29.03
C GLN A 100 -42.58 -16.89 -29.20
N VAL A 101 -41.49 -16.83 -28.46
CA VAL A 101 -40.52 -15.73 -28.51
C VAL A 101 -39.20 -16.30 -28.99
N ASN A 102 -38.52 -15.56 -29.86
CA ASN A 102 -37.20 -15.96 -30.33
C ASN A 102 -36.17 -16.00 -29.19
N ILE A 103 -35.06 -16.71 -29.41
CA ILE A 103 -34.04 -16.91 -28.37
C ILE A 103 -33.35 -15.61 -27.98
N ASN A 104 -32.95 -15.51 -26.72
CA ASN A 104 -32.46 -14.27 -26.11
C ASN A 104 -31.20 -13.68 -26.81
N SER A 105 -30.39 -14.52 -27.45
CA SER A 105 -29.21 -14.08 -28.21
C SER A 105 -29.54 -13.31 -29.49
N GLU A 106 -30.76 -13.46 -30.00
CA GLU A 106 -31.25 -12.75 -31.18
C GLU A 106 -31.99 -11.46 -30.83
N TRP A 107 -32.23 -11.20 -29.55
CA TRP A 107 -32.88 -9.97 -29.11
C TRP A 107 -31.97 -8.79 -29.40
N LYS A 108 -32.56 -7.74 -29.98
CA LYS A 108 -31.86 -6.48 -30.17
C LYS A 108 -32.02 -5.64 -28.90
N ILE A 109 -30.92 -5.52 -28.17
CA ILE A 109 -30.87 -4.85 -26.86
C ILE A 109 -30.19 -3.49 -27.02
N THR A 110 -30.87 -2.44 -26.58
CA THR A 110 -30.42 -1.05 -26.70
C THR A 110 -30.63 -0.29 -25.39
N PRO A 111 -29.65 0.52 -24.95
CA PRO A 111 -29.84 1.41 -23.80
C PRO A 111 -30.80 2.54 -24.18
N LEU A 112 -31.64 2.95 -23.23
CA LEU A 112 -32.53 4.10 -23.35
C LEU A 112 -31.94 5.35 -22.68
N LYS A 113 -31.04 5.17 -21.71
CA LYS A 113 -30.32 6.23 -21.01
C LYS A 113 -28.87 5.83 -20.72
N GLY A 114 -28.06 6.83 -20.43
CA GLY A 114 -26.71 6.66 -19.91
C GLY A 114 -26.70 6.11 -18.48
N VAL A 115 -25.50 5.92 -17.97
CA VAL A 115 -25.23 5.40 -16.64
C VAL A 115 -25.69 6.39 -15.57
N SER A 116 -26.26 5.87 -14.49
CA SER A 116 -26.69 6.67 -13.35
C SER A 116 -25.56 6.93 -12.37
N LYS A 117 -25.65 8.04 -11.62
CA LYS A 117 -24.70 8.38 -10.54
C LYS A 117 -24.42 7.21 -9.58
N LYS A 118 -25.45 6.47 -9.19
CA LYS A 118 -25.34 5.34 -8.24
C LYS A 118 -24.50 4.19 -8.79
N VAL A 119 -24.59 3.93 -10.09
CA VAL A 119 -23.76 2.90 -10.75
C VAL A 119 -22.31 3.37 -10.78
N ILE A 120 -22.06 4.64 -11.13
CA ILE A 120 -20.72 5.24 -11.10
C ILE A 120 -20.07 5.15 -9.72
N GLU A 121 -20.80 5.53 -8.66
CA GLU A 121 -20.30 5.41 -7.28
C GLU A 121 -19.94 3.98 -6.90
N SER A 122 -20.70 2.99 -7.38
CA SER A 122 -20.44 1.58 -7.12
C SER A 122 -19.22 1.07 -7.89
N ASP A 123 -19.10 1.43 -9.17
CA ASP A 123 -18.06 0.92 -10.06
C ASP A 123 -16.70 1.56 -9.79
N LEU A 124 -16.66 2.75 -9.20
CA LEU A 124 -15.41 3.39 -8.77
C LEU A 124 -14.77 2.71 -7.55
N VAL A 125 -15.52 1.94 -6.76
CA VAL A 125 -14.96 1.27 -5.58
C VAL A 125 -14.06 0.11 -6.03
N GLY A 126 -12.80 0.12 -5.56
CA GLY A 126 -11.74 -0.81 -5.94
C GLY A 126 -10.90 -0.34 -7.12
N GLU A 127 -11.26 0.79 -7.75
CA GLU A 127 -10.47 1.36 -8.85
C GLU A 127 -9.26 2.13 -8.32
N VAL A 128 -8.14 2.05 -9.04
CA VAL A 128 -6.92 2.80 -8.75
C VAL A 128 -6.82 3.99 -9.70
N ILE A 129 -6.93 5.19 -9.15
CA ILE A 129 -6.74 6.43 -9.91
C ILE A 129 -5.34 6.99 -9.69
N LYS A 130 -4.70 7.47 -10.76
CA LYS A 130 -3.38 8.10 -10.68
C LYS A 130 -3.55 9.58 -10.42
N LEU A 131 -3.30 9.99 -9.17
CA LEU A 131 -3.21 11.40 -8.79
C LEU A 131 -1.89 11.99 -9.27
N LYS A 132 -1.73 13.30 -9.13
CA LYS A 132 -0.48 13.98 -9.50
C LYS A 132 0.75 13.44 -8.76
N ASN A 133 0.58 13.04 -7.50
CA ASN A 133 1.69 12.72 -6.59
C ASN A 133 1.70 11.25 -6.11
N GLU A 134 0.61 10.49 -6.31
CA GLU A 134 0.47 9.12 -5.83
C GLU A 134 -0.59 8.35 -6.63
N GLU A 135 -0.64 7.03 -6.45
CA GLU A 135 -1.76 6.19 -6.88
C GLU A 135 -2.75 6.03 -5.72
N TRP A 136 -4.04 6.14 -6.01
CA TRP A 136 -5.11 6.12 -5.00
C TRP A 136 -6.13 5.05 -5.35
N GLU A 137 -6.13 3.95 -4.60
CA GLU A 137 -7.19 2.94 -4.64
C GLU A 137 -8.43 3.46 -3.90
N ILE A 138 -9.59 3.49 -4.54
CA ILE A 138 -10.82 3.99 -3.92
C ILE A 138 -11.45 2.90 -3.07
N GLU A 139 -11.48 3.09 -1.76
CA GLU A 139 -12.06 2.13 -0.83
C GLU A 139 -13.56 2.34 -0.63
N LYS A 140 -14.24 1.29 -0.16
CA LYS A 140 -15.67 1.36 0.15
C LYS A 140 -15.92 2.37 1.27
N GLY A 141 -16.76 3.37 0.99
CA GLY A 141 -17.11 4.43 1.95
C GLY A 141 -16.19 5.65 1.89
N GLU A 142 -15.17 5.63 1.04
CA GLU A 142 -14.23 6.76 0.88
C GLU A 142 -14.80 7.87 0.00
N ILE A 143 -15.70 7.55 -0.93
CA ILE A 143 -16.40 8.54 -1.75
C ILE A 143 -17.35 9.34 -0.83
N SER A 144 -16.88 10.50 -0.40
CA SER A 144 -17.63 11.40 0.49
C SER A 144 -18.57 12.34 -0.26
N ASP A 145 -18.21 12.68 -1.50
CA ASP A 145 -19.04 13.44 -2.43
C ASP A 145 -18.71 13.06 -3.88
N LEU A 146 -19.74 13.05 -4.72
CA LEU A 146 -19.63 12.80 -6.15
C LEU A 146 -20.73 13.58 -6.88
N SER A 147 -20.37 14.35 -7.91
CA SER A 147 -21.34 15.07 -8.73
C SER A 147 -21.02 14.95 -10.21
N ILE A 148 -22.05 14.74 -11.03
CA ILE A 148 -21.90 14.69 -12.48
C ILE A 148 -21.90 16.12 -12.99
N THR A 149 -20.77 16.55 -13.56
CA THR A 149 -20.62 17.89 -14.14
C THR A 149 -20.96 17.91 -15.62
N LYS A 150 -20.67 16.83 -16.33
CA LYS A 150 -20.98 16.66 -17.75
C LYS A 150 -21.20 15.18 -18.08
N GLN A 151 -22.22 14.89 -18.89
CA GLN A 151 -22.49 13.55 -19.39
C GLN A 151 -22.76 13.59 -20.90
N GLU A 152 -21.96 12.85 -21.66
CA GLU A 152 -22.00 12.73 -23.12
C GLU A 152 -22.41 11.31 -23.51
N THR A 153 -23.72 11.04 -23.47
CA THR A 153 -24.28 9.73 -23.81
C THR A 153 -24.53 9.61 -25.31
N ASP A 154 -23.94 8.61 -25.95
CA ASP A 154 -24.19 8.21 -27.33
C ASP A 154 -24.85 6.83 -27.38
N LEU A 155 -26.19 6.83 -27.37
CA LEU A 155 -26.99 5.60 -27.41
C LEU A 155 -26.81 4.83 -28.73
N LYS A 156 -26.49 5.52 -29.83
CA LYS A 156 -26.32 4.89 -31.14
C LYS A 156 -25.02 4.09 -31.18
N ASN A 157 -23.94 4.68 -30.68
CA ASN A 157 -22.63 4.04 -30.62
C ASN A 157 -22.41 3.27 -29.31
N LYS A 158 -23.43 3.17 -28.44
CA LYS A 158 -23.41 2.38 -27.20
C LYS A 158 -22.29 2.81 -26.25
N ARG A 159 -22.08 4.11 -26.11
CA ARG A 159 -21.04 4.71 -25.26
C ARG A 159 -21.63 5.75 -24.32
N ASP A 160 -21.03 5.85 -23.15
CA ASP A 160 -21.31 6.94 -22.21
C ASP A 160 -20.01 7.45 -21.61
N LYS A 161 -19.82 8.77 -21.68
CA LYS A 161 -18.64 9.45 -21.16
C LYS A 161 -19.08 10.50 -20.17
N ILE A 162 -18.64 10.37 -18.93
CA ILE A 162 -19.12 11.17 -17.80
C ILE A 162 -17.94 11.85 -17.12
N THR A 163 -17.97 13.17 -17.03
CA THR A 163 -17.07 13.94 -16.17
C THR A 163 -17.73 14.07 -14.79
N VAL A 164 -17.02 13.66 -13.75
CA VAL A 164 -17.49 13.72 -12.37
C VAL A 164 -16.50 14.47 -11.50
N ASP A 165 -17.00 15.38 -10.68
CA ASP A 165 -16.23 15.93 -9.57
C ASP A 165 -16.36 14.98 -8.39
N ILE A 166 -15.22 14.58 -7.84
CA ILE A 166 -15.14 13.58 -6.78
C ILE A 166 -14.36 14.12 -5.59
N THR A 167 -14.82 13.73 -4.40
CA THR A 167 -14.12 13.95 -3.14
C THR A 167 -13.93 12.63 -2.42
N LEU A 168 -12.68 12.20 -2.29
CA LEU A 168 -12.27 10.99 -1.59
C LEU A 168 -11.75 11.37 -0.20
N ASP A 169 -12.34 10.78 0.84
CA ASP A 169 -12.02 11.07 2.23
C ASP A 169 -11.25 9.90 2.87
N GLY A 170 -9.94 9.86 2.63
CA GLY A 170 -9.04 8.89 3.24
C GLY A 170 -8.83 9.15 4.73
N ALA A 171 -8.11 8.29 5.44
CA ALA A 171 -7.96 8.44 6.90
C ALA A 171 -7.16 9.72 7.30
N VAL A 172 -6.09 10.02 6.57
CA VAL A 172 -5.18 11.15 6.83
C VAL A 172 -5.31 12.22 5.75
N GLU A 173 -5.34 11.82 4.48
CA GLU A 173 -5.47 12.74 3.36
C GLU A 173 -6.88 12.75 2.79
N LYS A 174 -7.19 13.85 2.11
CA LYS A 174 -8.41 14.03 1.33
C LYS A 174 -8.02 14.37 -0.10
N ALA A 175 -8.57 13.65 -1.08
CA ALA A 175 -8.35 13.95 -2.49
C ALA A 175 -9.59 14.57 -3.12
N LYS A 176 -9.38 15.63 -3.91
CA LYS A 176 -10.46 16.34 -4.61
C LYS A 176 -10.05 16.72 -6.02
N GLY A 177 -10.96 16.53 -6.96
CA GLY A 177 -10.76 16.94 -8.36
C GLY A 177 -11.84 16.39 -9.27
N SER A 178 -11.54 16.30 -10.57
CA SER A 178 -12.49 15.91 -11.59
C SER A 178 -11.95 14.77 -12.44
N ILE A 179 -12.69 13.67 -12.53
CA ILE A 179 -12.27 12.50 -13.31
C ILE A 179 -13.25 12.26 -14.46
N ILE A 180 -12.78 11.55 -15.48
CA ILE A 180 -13.62 11.11 -16.61
C ILE A 180 -13.83 9.60 -16.50
N VAL A 181 -15.09 9.20 -16.39
CA VAL A 181 -15.50 7.79 -16.37
C VAL A 181 -16.11 7.42 -17.71
N GLU A 182 -15.69 6.29 -18.27
CA GLU A 182 -16.17 5.81 -19.57
C GLU A 182 -16.85 4.44 -19.46
N TYR A 183 -17.91 4.25 -20.26
CA TYR A 183 -18.68 3.01 -20.33
C TYR A 183 -18.99 2.63 -21.78
N ASN A 184 -19.06 1.32 -22.02
CA ASN A 184 -19.62 0.76 -23.25
C ASN A 184 -20.79 -0.16 -22.93
N PHE A 185 -21.83 -0.12 -23.76
CA PHE A 185 -23.00 -0.98 -23.59
C PHE A 185 -22.86 -2.28 -24.40
N ASP A 186 -22.91 -3.40 -23.70
CA ASP A 186 -23.11 -4.74 -24.28
C ASP A 186 -24.13 -5.49 -23.42
N LYS A 187 -25.40 -5.42 -23.83
CA LYS A 187 -26.61 -5.84 -23.09
C LYS A 187 -26.85 -5.10 -21.77
N GLU A 188 -25.79 -4.64 -21.11
CA GLU A 188 -25.75 -3.74 -19.97
C GLU A 188 -24.58 -2.76 -20.11
N TRP A 189 -24.57 -1.71 -19.28
CA TRP A 189 -23.45 -0.77 -19.23
C TRP A 189 -22.26 -1.42 -18.54
N ASN A 190 -21.12 -1.47 -19.23
CA ASN A 190 -19.88 -2.01 -18.72
C ASN A 190 -18.88 -0.89 -18.50
N PHE A 191 -18.37 -0.78 -17.27
CA PHE A 191 -17.32 0.16 -16.90
C PHE A 191 -16.04 -0.11 -17.71
N LYS A 192 -15.44 0.94 -18.26
CA LYS A 192 -14.17 0.83 -19.02
C LYS A 192 -12.96 1.31 -18.24
N GLY A 193 -13.16 2.19 -17.27
CA GLY A 193 -12.07 2.77 -16.49
C GLY A 193 -12.26 4.26 -16.26
N VAL A 194 -11.30 4.80 -15.51
CA VAL A 194 -11.14 6.22 -15.27
C VAL A 194 -10.03 6.76 -16.18
N THR A 195 -10.29 7.90 -16.80
CA THR A 195 -9.32 8.69 -17.56
C THR A 195 -9.23 10.10 -16.98
N ASP A 196 -8.10 10.77 -17.24
CA ASP A 196 -7.86 12.17 -16.86
C ASP A 196 -8.09 12.51 -15.36
N ALA A 197 -7.48 11.73 -14.46
CA ALA A 197 -7.44 12.04 -13.02
C ALA A 197 -6.33 13.03 -12.64
N SER A 198 -5.67 13.65 -13.62
CA SER A 198 -4.46 14.47 -13.43
C SER A 198 -4.69 15.75 -12.63
N ASN A 199 -5.93 16.22 -12.56
CA ASN A 199 -6.36 17.40 -11.81
C ASN A 199 -6.74 17.09 -10.35
N VAL A 200 -6.74 15.82 -9.95
CA VAL A 200 -7.09 15.41 -8.60
C VAL A 200 -5.85 15.55 -7.73
N THR A 201 -5.97 16.34 -6.67
CA THR A 201 -4.90 16.61 -5.72
C THR A 201 -5.31 16.14 -4.32
N SER A 202 -4.37 15.52 -3.62
CA SER A 202 -4.51 15.16 -2.21
C SER A 202 -3.90 16.22 -1.29
N GLU A 203 -4.53 16.42 -0.13
CA GLU A 203 -4.03 17.25 0.95
C GLU A 203 -4.21 16.56 2.31
N VAL A 204 -3.27 16.78 3.23
CA VAL A 204 -3.34 16.25 4.60
C VAL A 204 -4.40 17.02 5.39
N LYS A 205 -5.31 16.29 6.04
CA LYS A 205 -6.33 16.87 6.93
C LYS A 205 -5.64 17.58 8.09
N GLU A 206 -6.05 18.81 8.39
CA GLU A 206 -5.42 19.66 9.41
C GLU A 206 -5.36 19.00 10.80
N ASP A 207 -6.42 18.30 11.20
CA ASP A 207 -6.48 17.59 12.49
C ASP A 207 -5.64 16.30 12.53
N LYS A 208 -5.11 15.86 11.38
CA LYS A 208 -4.30 14.65 11.21
C LYS A 208 -2.83 14.93 10.93
N LYS A 209 -2.41 16.20 10.85
CA LYS A 209 -1.01 16.55 10.60
C LYS A 209 -0.09 15.94 11.66
N LEU A 210 0.96 15.27 11.19
CA LEU A 210 2.04 14.78 12.03
C LEU A 210 2.96 15.94 12.42
N ASP A 211 3.32 16.05 13.70
CA ASP A 211 4.36 16.98 14.13
C ASP A 211 5.75 16.41 13.82
N THR A 212 6.32 16.86 12.71
CA THR A 212 7.68 16.53 12.26
C THR A 212 8.70 17.62 12.58
N SER A 213 8.41 18.51 13.54
CA SER A 213 9.39 19.49 14.00
C SER A 213 10.66 18.83 14.54
N GLU A 214 11.81 19.51 14.44
CA GLU A 214 13.09 18.97 14.93
C GLU A 214 13.00 18.53 16.40
N LYS A 215 12.29 19.30 17.23
CA LYS A 215 12.05 18.96 18.64
C LYS A 215 11.26 17.66 18.81
N SER A 216 10.21 17.47 18.01
CA SER A 216 9.40 16.24 18.04
C SER A 216 10.23 15.03 17.62
N ILE A 217 10.97 15.15 16.51
CA ILE A 217 11.81 14.08 15.98
C ILE A 217 12.93 13.71 16.96
N LEU A 218 13.61 14.72 17.54
CA LEU A 218 14.63 14.49 18.56
C LEU A 218 14.07 13.75 19.78
N ASN A 219 12.85 14.04 20.23
CA ASN A 219 12.23 13.34 21.36
C ASN A 219 11.99 11.83 21.11
N TYR A 220 11.83 11.41 19.85
CA TYR A 220 11.80 9.98 19.52
C TYR A 220 13.20 9.38 19.49
N ILE A 221 14.15 10.09 18.88
CA ILE A 221 15.56 9.66 18.73
C ILE A 221 16.24 9.50 20.09
N THR A 222 16.01 10.42 21.03
CA THR A 222 16.69 10.42 22.34
C THR A 222 16.27 9.30 23.28
N LYS A 223 15.25 8.52 22.88
CA LYS A 223 14.80 7.30 23.57
C LYS A 223 15.45 6.05 22.99
N GLN A 224 16.20 6.18 21.90
CA GLN A 224 16.80 5.06 21.18
C GLN A 224 18.25 4.83 21.57
N SER A 225 18.72 3.67 21.14
CA SER A 225 20.11 3.25 21.16
C SER A 225 20.43 2.55 19.84
N PHE A 226 21.71 2.44 19.49
CA PHE A 226 22.14 1.58 18.38
C PHE A 226 23.25 0.63 18.84
N LYS A 227 23.36 -0.51 18.16
CA LYS A 227 24.41 -1.48 18.43
C LYS A 227 25.66 -1.14 17.64
N TYR A 228 26.81 -1.09 18.31
CA TYR A 228 28.11 -0.86 17.69
C TYR A 228 29.15 -1.81 18.27
N GLY A 229 30.07 -2.32 17.44
CA GLY A 229 31.03 -3.36 17.82
C GLY A 229 30.69 -4.75 17.28
N ASN A 230 31.59 -5.70 17.49
CA ASN A 230 31.49 -7.06 16.99
C ASN A 230 30.49 -7.89 17.80
N LYS A 231 29.51 -8.49 17.11
CA LYS A 231 28.69 -9.56 17.67
C LYS A 231 29.48 -10.86 17.49
N SER A 232 30.12 -11.37 18.54
CA SER A 232 30.88 -12.61 18.42
C SER A 232 30.00 -13.74 17.87
N ASN A 233 30.40 -14.36 16.77
CA ASN A 233 29.94 -15.70 16.42
C ASN A 233 30.83 -16.67 17.19
N GLY A 234 30.26 -17.38 18.16
CA GLY A 234 31.01 -18.22 19.08
C GLY A 234 31.93 -19.25 18.41
N SER A 235 32.85 -19.76 19.23
CA SER A 235 33.76 -20.89 19.06
C SER A 235 35.17 -20.56 18.54
N GLY A 236 36.05 -20.25 19.49
CA GLY A 236 37.51 -20.33 19.40
C GLY A 236 38.11 -20.38 20.82
N LEU A 237 39.02 -21.33 21.08
CA LEU A 237 39.62 -21.59 22.40
C LEU A 237 40.43 -20.39 22.92
N VAL A 238 39.85 -19.54 23.78
CA VAL A 238 40.38 -19.07 25.10
C VAL A 238 39.30 -18.17 25.74
N SER A 239 38.55 -18.74 26.67
CA SER A 239 37.49 -18.11 27.48
C SER A 239 38.07 -17.31 28.66
N LEU A 240 38.69 -16.16 28.40
CA LEU A 240 39.14 -15.25 29.48
C LEU A 240 38.51 -13.85 29.41
N ILE A 241 38.03 -13.45 28.23
CA ILE A 241 37.32 -12.19 27.97
C ILE A 241 36.25 -12.50 26.92
N SER A 242 35.06 -11.89 27.02
CA SER A 242 34.03 -12.02 25.98
C SER A 242 34.54 -11.47 24.64
N ASP A 243 34.56 -12.29 23.58
CA ASP A 243 34.92 -11.84 22.22
C ASP A 243 33.88 -10.87 21.62
N SER A 244 32.75 -10.65 22.29
CA SER A 244 31.74 -9.66 21.90
C SER A 244 32.16 -8.28 22.37
N THR A 245 32.37 -7.39 21.41
CA THR A 245 32.56 -5.95 21.65
C THR A 245 31.31 -5.14 21.33
N ALA A 246 30.21 -5.81 20.94
CA ALA A 246 28.91 -5.21 20.70
C ALA A 246 28.38 -4.52 21.96
N GLN A 247 28.10 -3.24 21.82
CA GLN A 247 27.59 -2.34 22.85
C GLN A 247 26.34 -1.64 22.36
N GLU A 248 25.43 -1.36 23.28
CA GLU A 248 24.25 -0.57 23.01
C GLU A 248 24.52 0.89 23.34
N ILE A 249 24.78 1.72 22.32
CA ILE A 249 25.15 3.13 22.47
C ILE A 249 23.86 3.95 22.58
N PRO A 250 23.56 4.56 23.76
CA PRO A 250 22.36 5.37 23.92
C PRO A 250 22.52 6.71 23.19
N MET A 251 21.43 7.20 22.61
CA MET A 251 21.39 8.51 21.99
C MET A 251 20.74 9.48 22.98
N THR A 252 21.51 10.34 23.62
CA THR A 252 20.99 11.33 24.57
C THR A 252 21.05 12.73 23.96
N GLU A 253 20.15 13.62 24.39
CA GLU A 253 20.07 14.99 23.85
C GLU A 253 21.39 15.76 24.00
N SER A 254 22.09 15.58 25.13
CA SER A 254 23.38 16.22 25.41
C SER A 254 24.49 15.86 24.43
N ASP A 255 24.38 14.69 23.82
CA ASP A 255 25.45 14.09 22.99
C ASP A 255 25.18 14.35 21.51
N ILE A 256 23.97 14.81 21.16
CA ILE A 256 23.54 15.05 19.78
C ILE A 256 23.86 16.50 19.39
N SER A 257 24.49 16.65 18.25
CA SER A 257 24.75 17.93 17.60
C SER A 257 24.55 17.82 16.09
N ASN A 258 24.50 18.96 15.39
CA ASN A 258 24.35 19.02 13.94
C ASN A 258 23.14 18.23 13.40
N PHE A 259 22.07 18.15 14.18
CA PHE A 259 20.84 17.47 13.76
C PHE A 259 20.24 18.15 12.53
N LYS A 260 19.83 17.35 11.55
CA LYS A 260 19.21 17.82 10.31
C LYS A 260 18.16 16.83 9.83
N ILE A 261 16.97 17.33 9.50
CA ILE A 261 15.99 16.60 8.70
C ILE A 261 16.40 16.74 7.22
N LYS A 262 16.61 15.62 6.54
CA LYS A 262 17.07 15.57 5.15
C LYS A 262 15.92 15.45 4.16
N GLU A 263 14.95 14.60 4.48
CA GLU A 263 13.87 14.24 3.56
C GLU A 263 12.62 13.90 4.36
N GLN A 264 11.46 14.26 3.82
CA GLN A 264 10.16 13.84 4.30
C GLN A 264 9.36 13.30 3.12
N SER A 265 8.68 12.18 3.31
CA SER A 265 7.81 11.59 2.29
C SER A 265 6.51 11.09 2.91
N SER A 266 5.48 11.03 2.07
CA SER A 266 4.13 10.56 2.40
C SER A 266 3.78 9.41 1.47
N GLY A 267 3.02 8.43 1.96
CA GLY A 267 2.53 7.32 1.18
C GLY A 267 1.24 6.76 1.76
N ALA A 268 0.55 5.93 0.95
CA ALA A 268 -0.72 5.31 1.30
C ALA A 268 -1.75 6.33 1.80
N LYS A 269 -2.07 7.35 0.99
CA LYS A 269 -3.07 8.38 1.33
C LYS A 269 -2.70 9.13 2.62
N GLY A 270 -1.41 9.34 2.81
CA GLY A 270 -0.79 9.93 3.98
C GLY A 270 -0.81 9.12 5.27
N THR A 271 -1.26 7.86 5.26
CA THR A 271 -1.25 7.02 6.46
C THR A 271 0.15 6.52 6.83
N ILE A 272 1.11 6.61 5.91
CA ILE A 272 2.52 6.34 6.15
C ILE A 272 3.31 7.61 5.89
N GLN A 273 4.07 8.07 6.88
CA GLN A 273 4.98 9.20 6.73
C GLN A 273 6.38 8.80 7.16
N THR A 274 7.39 9.20 6.37
CA THR A 274 8.78 8.86 6.65
C THR A 274 9.60 10.14 6.80
N VAL A 275 10.43 10.20 7.83
CA VAL A 275 11.36 11.29 8.10
C VAL A 275 12.78 10.73 8.13
N LYS A 276 13.61 11.14 7.17
CA LYS A 276 15.03 10.81 7.16
C LYS A 276 15.82 11.96 7.76
N CYS A 277 16.71 11.66 8.70
CA CYS A 277 17.50 12.66 9.38
C CYS A 277 18.93 12.17 9.65
N SER A 278 19.80 13.10 10.04
CA SER A 278 21.16 12.79 10.48
C SER A 278 21.57 13.63 11.66
N ALA A 279 22.53 13.13 12.43
CA ALA A 279 23.16 13.84 13.54
C ALA A 279 24.62 13.43 13.73
N THR A 280 25.37 14.26 14.45
CA THR A 280 26.64 13.89 15.06
C THR A 280 26.38 13.51 16.52
N LEU A 281 26.72 12.28 16.90
CA LEU A 281 26.68 11.83 18.29
C LEU A 281 28.09 11.82 18.87
N THR A 282 28.31 12.61 19.92
CA THR A 282 29.61 12.74 20.59
C THR A 282 29.57 12.08 21.96
N LYS A 283 30.34 11.01 22.12
CA LYS A 283 30.69 10.38 23.40
C LYS A 283 32.08 10.85 23.82
N LYS A 284 32.46 10.60 25.08
CA LYS A 284 33.73 11.07 25.67
C LYS A 284 34.97 10.79 24.80
N TYR A 285 35.05 9.62 24.18
CA TYR A 285 36.19 9.19 23.36
C TYR A 285 35.85 8.97 21.89
N ALA A 286 34.58 9.07 21.50
CA ALA A 286 34.13 8.65 20.17
C ALA A 286 33.11 9.61 19.59
N THR A 287 33.23 9.88 18.30
CA THR A 287 32.25 10.66 17.54
C THR A 287 31.69 9.80 16.43
N PHE A 288 30.36 9.74 16.35
CA PHE A 288 29.63 9.01 15.33
C PHE A 288 28.85 9.98 14.44
N PHE A 289 28.86 9.72 13.14
CA PHE A 289 27.82 10.21 12.25
C PHE A 289 26.69 9.19 12.23
N VAL A 290 25.48 9.64 12.53
CA VAL A 290 24.30 8.78 12.64
C VAL A 290 23.27 9.23 11.62
N GLU A 291 22.79 8.30 10.80
CA GLU A 291 21.66 8.47 9.91
C GLU A 291 20.48 7.66 10.44
N MET A 292 19.29 8.26 10.43
CA MET A 292 18.09 7.62 10.93
C MET A 292 16.93 7.80 9.96
N GLU A 293 16.10 6.78 9.87
CA GLU A 293 14.82 6.79 9.17
C GLU A 293 13.70 6.46 10.15
N LEU A 294 12.78 7.41 10.33
CA LEU A 294 11.61 7.25 11.20
C LEU A 294 10.39 7.03 10.32
N THR A 295 9.72 5.89 10.49
CA THR A 295 8.47 5.56 9.78
C THR A 295 7.29 5.61 10.72
N PHE A 296 6.39 6.55 10.46
CA PHE A 296 5.15 6.75 11.21
C PHE A 296 3.99 6.08 10.48
N THR A 297 3.11 5.42 11.25
CA THR A 297 1.89 4.80 10.73
C THR A 297 0.67 5.37 11.45
N TYR A 298 -0.38 5.64 10.69
CA TYR A 298 -1.64 6.16 11.19
C TYR A 298 -2.71 5.05 11.27
N SER A 299 -3.41 4.97 12.39
CA SER A 299 -4.57 4.07 12.57
C SER A 299 -5.79 4.83 13.12
N SER A 300 -5.91 4.94 14.45
CA SER A 300 -6.83 5.86 15.14
C SER A 300 -6.13 7.15 15.61
N GLY A 301 -4.84 7.27 15.29
CA GLY A 301 -3.89 8.31 15.66
C GLY A 301 -2.51 7.89 15.14
N TRP A 302 -1.52 8.78 15.28
CA TRP A 302 -0.14 8.45 14.95
C TRP A 302 0.46 7.51 15.98
N ASN A 303 0.97 6.38 15.52
CA ASN A 303 1.72 5.44 16.34
C ASN A 303 3.14 5.97 16.62
N GLU A 304 3.81 5.43 17.64
CA GLU A 304 5.25 5.61 17.79
C GLU A 304 5.97 5.11 16.53
N PRO A 305 6.96 5.84 16.01
CA PRO A 305 7.62 5.46 14.77
C PRO A 305 8.53 4.25 14.99
N SER A 306 8.63 3.40 13.97
CA SER A 306 9.79 2.52 13.85
C SER A 306 11.00 3.35 13.44
N ILE A 307 12.15 3.12 14.07
CA ILE A 307 13.37 3.88 13.80
C ILE A 307 14.45 2.92 13.34
N GLU A 308 14.92 3.11 12.10
CA GLU A 308 16.11 2.46 11.59
C GLU A 308 17.30 3.39 11.76
N THR A 309 18.39 2.88 12.33
CA THR A 309 19.58 3.68 12.66
C THR A 309 20.83 3.06 12.04
N ASN A 310 21.57 3.86 11.28
CA ASN A 310 22.88 3.51 10.76
C ASN A 310 23.92 4.48 11.33
N ALA A 311 24.91 3.94 12.04
CA ALA A 311 25.94 4.73 12.70
C ALA A 311 27.32 4.38 12.15
N LYS A 312 28.11 5.41 11.84
CA LYS A 312 29.50 5.31 11.40
C LYS A 312 30.40 6.04 12.37
N LEU A 313 31.44 5.37 12.85
CA LEU A 313 32.48 6.01 13.65
C LEU A 313 33.29 6.95 12.77
N GLU A 314 33.33 8.23 13.13
CA GLU A 314 34.12 9.26 12.44
C GLU A 314 35.44 9.51 13.13
N ASN A 315 35.42 9.57 14.46
CA ASN A 315 36.60 9.85 15.27
C ASN A 315 36.63 8.97 16.52
N LEU A 316 37.84 8.58 16.92
CA LEU A 316 38.09 7.84 18.15
C LEU A 316 39.38 8.38 18.77
N ASP A 317 39.25 9.10 19.87
CA ASP A 317 40.37 9.63 20.64
C ASP A 317 40.47 8.92 22.00
N ILE A 318 41.32 7.90 22.03
CA ILE A 318 41.65 7.14 23.23
C ILE A 318 43.08 7.39 23.71
N THR A 319 43.74 8.43 23.18
CA THR A 319 45.12 8.76 23.54
C THR A 319 45.26 9.10 25.03
N GLY A 320 46.46 9.00 25.58
CA GLY A 320 46.77 9.26 26.98
C GLY A 320 46.83 8.01 27.85
N GLU A 321 46.93 8.24 29.15
CA GLU A 321 47.16 7.19 30.15
C GLU A 321 45.85 6.60 30.67
N TRP A 322 45.73 5.28 30.56
CA TRP A 322 44.63 4.48 31.11
C TRP A 322 45.17 3.62 32.26
N THR A 323 44.64 3.83 33.46
CA THR A 323 45.14 3.14 34.66
C THR A 323 44.08 2.24 35.26
N GLY A 324 44.51 1.21 35.96
CA GLY A 324 43.61 0.30 36.64
C GLY A 324 44.34 -0.89 37.20
N ASN A 325 43.67 -2.03 37.22
CA ASN A 325 44.15 -3.23 37.89
C ASN A 325 44.30 -4.38 36.90
N TYR A 326 45.25 -5.26 37.18
CA TYR A 326 45.39 -6.55 36.51
C TYR A 326 45.24 -7.71 37.49
N THR A 327 44.90 -8.88 36.96
CA THR A 327 44.85 -10.14 37.69
C THR A 327 45.54 -11.22 36.87
N ALA A 328 46.44 -11.94 37.51
CA ALA A 328 47.22 -13.05 36.97
C ALA A 328 47.19 -14.24 37.93
N ALA A 329 47.67 -15.40 37.49
CA ALA A 329 47.76 -16.58 38.34
C ALA A 329 48.69 -16.34 39.54
N GLY A 330 48.11 -16.12 40.73
CA GLY A 330 48.86 -15.88 41.97
C GLY A 330 49.43 -14.47 42.13
N SER A 331 49.04 -13.51 41.28
CA SER A 331 49.48 -12.11 41.38
C SER A 331 48.36 -11.15 40.97
N SER A 332 48.34 -9.98 41.60
CA SER A 332 47.52 -8.84 41.23
C SER A 332 48.36 -7.58 41.34
N GLY A 333 47.87 -6.49 40.77
CA GLY A 333 48.51 -5.21 40.91
C GLY A 333 47.88 -4.17 40.02
N THR A 334 48.59 -3.06 39.88
CA THR A 334 48.20 -1.94 39.02
C THR A 334 48.80 -2.07 37.64
N VAL A 335 48.10 -1.54 36.66
CA VAL A 335 48.52 -1.47 35.27
C VAL A 335 48.30 -0.05 34.75
N SER A 336 49.18 0.40 33.87
CA SER A 336 48.99 1.60 33.07
C SER A 336 49.24 1.28 31.60
N LEU A 337 48.23 1.55 30.77
CA LEU A 337 48.27 1.50 29.32
C LEU A 337 48.26 2.95 28.80
N ASN A 338 49.42 3.44 28.37
CA ASN A 338 49.56 4.78 27.83
C ASN A 338 49.60 4.72 26.30
N ILE A 339 48.57 5.25 25.65
CA ILE A 339 48.47 5.35 24.19
C ILE A 339 49.00 6.72 23.77
N SER A 340 50.20 6.77 23.19
CA SER A 340 50.85 8.05 22.84
C SER A 340 50.37 8.60 21.50
N GLU A 341 50.05 7.74 20.54
CA GLU A 341 49.69 8.16 19.19
C GLU A 341 48.69 7.19 18.54
N ILE A 342 47.77 7.76 17.76
CA ILE A 342 46.87 7.05 16.86
C ILE A 342 46.95 7.74 15.49
N ASN A 343 47.35 7.00 14.46
CA ASN A 343 47.45 7.51 13.10
C ASN A 343 46.79 6.52 12.13
N GLY A 344 45.62 6.90 11.60
CA GLY A 344 44.75 5.96 10.90
C GLY A 344 44.34 4.84 11.85
N ASP A 345 44.75 3.61 11.56
CA ASP A 345 44.51 2.44 12.40
C ASP A 345 45.75 2.01 13.19
N ALA A 346 46.89 2.67 13.00
CA ALA A 346 48.11 2.38 13.74
C ALA A 346 48.06 3.02 15.14
N VAL A 347 48.50 2.27 16.15
CA VAL A 347 48.52 2.68 17.56
C VAL A 347 49.90 2.41 18.16
N SER A 348 50.44 3.36 18.91
CA SER A 348 51.71 3.20 19.62
C SER A 348 51.62 3.73 21.05
N GLY A 349 52.52 3.26 21.92
CA GLY A 349 52.51 3.66 23.31
C GLY A 349 53.40 2.83 24.21
N SER A 350 53.06 2.82 25.50
CA SER A 350 53.74 2.04 26.52
C SER A 350 52.77 1.36 27.47
N TYR A 351 53.16 0.18 27.93
CA TYR A 351 52.44 -0.60 28.91
C TYR A 351 53.32 -0.83 30.12
N SER A 352 52.76 -0.64 31.31
CA SER A 352 53.46 -0.85 32.57
C SER A 352 52.58 -1.59 33.56
N TYR A 353 53.21 -2.38 34.41
CA TYR A 353 52.53 -3.14 35.45
C TYR A 353 53.36 -3.11 36.73
N THR A 354 52.67 -2.96 37.86
CA THR A 354 53.26 -2.96 39.20
C THR A 354 52.49 -3.94 40.07
N PRO A 355 53.10 -5.08 40.43
CA PRO A 355 52.47 -6.03 41.36
C PRO A 355 52.27 -5.44 42.76
N ASP A 356 51.18 -5.85 43.44
CA ASP A 356 50.89 -5.45 44.82
C ASP A 356 51.97 -5.94 45.80
N ARG A 357 52.56 -7.10 45.49
CA ARG A 357 53.66 -7.69 46.24
C ARG A 357 54.90 -7.78 45.36
N ILE A 358 55.95 -7.07 45.77
CA ILE A 358 57.25 -7.11 45.11
C ILE A 358 58.16 -8.08 45.86
N ASP A 359 58.63 -9.12 45.18
CA ASP A 359 59.61 -10.07 45.71
C ASP A 359 60.47 -10.70 44.61
N LYS A 360 61.36 -11.64 44.95
CA LYS A 360 62.30 -12.26 44.00
C LYS A 360 61.65 -12.91 42.75
N TYR A 361 60.35 -13.18 42.76
CA TYR A 361 59.60 -13.75 41.65
C TYR A 361 58.59 -12.79 41.04
N THR A 362 58.23 -11.71 41.73
CA THR A 362 57.19 -10.78 41.29
C THR A 362 57.77 -9.37 41.26
N GLN A 363 58.01 -8.84 40.06
CA GLN A 363 58.72 -7.57 39.85
C GLN A 363 57.93 -6.67 38.89
N PRO A 364 57.98 -5.34 39.06
CA PRO A 364 57.37 -4.42 38.13
C PRO A 364 58.12 -4.41 36.79
N GLY A 365 57.42 -4.02 35.73
CA GLY A 365 58.03 -3.88 34.41
C GLY A 365 57.26 -2.93 33.49
N SER A 366 57.93 -2.43 32.46
CA SER A 366 57.31 -1.61 31.42
C SER A 366 57.98 -1.76 30.07
N TYR A 367 57.20 -1.73 28.99
CA TYR A 367 57.67 -1.87 27.62
C TYR A 367 56.86 -1.01 26.65
N SER A 368 57.47 -0.63 25.53
CA SER A 368 56.76 0.03 24.43
C SER A 368 55.89 -0.96 23.67
N PHE A 369 54.88 -0.48 22.96
CA PHE A 369 54.11 -1.31 22.02
C PHE A 369 53.85 -0.56 20.72
N SER A 370 53.57 -1.33 19.67
CA SER A 370 53.04 -0.83 18.40
C SER A 370 52.05 -1.84 17.84
N GLY A 371 50.94 -1.39 17.29
CA GLY A 371 49.95 -2.28 16.70
C GLY A 371 48.82 -1.54 16.03
N THR A 372 47.63 -2.12 16.05
CA THR A 372 46.48 -1.58 15.35
C THR A 372 45.21 -1.54 16.19
N ILE A 373 44.29 -0.68 15.77
CA ILE A 373 42.90 -0.68 16.22
C ILE A 373 41.97 -1.04 15.06
N ASP A 374 41.09 -1.99 15.31
CA ASP A 374 39.92 -2.24 14.47
C ASP A 374 38.79 -1.33 14.98
N LYS A 375 38.41 -0.35 14.17
CA LYS A 375 37.38 0.64 14.50
C LYS A 375 35.96 0.11 14.43
N GLU A 376 35.70 -0.93 13.65
CA GLU A 376 34.38 -1.56 13.58
C GLU A 376 34.13 -2.40 14.82
N THR A 377 35.17 -3.07 15.31
CA THR A 377 35.09 -3.95 16.48
C THR A 377 35.59 -3.31 17.78
N LEU A 378 36.16 -2.10 17.72
CA LEU A 378 36.77 -1.39 18.85
C LEU A 378 37.86 -2.23 19.57
N MET A 379 38.60 -3.03 18.81
CA MET A 379 39.61 -3.95 19.32
C MET A 379 41.03 -3.46 19.01
N LEU A 380 41.86 -3.39 20.05
CA LEU A 380 43.28 -3.11 20.01
C LEU A 380 44.08 -4.41 19.93
N ASN A 381 44.98 -4.51 18.97
CA ASN A 381 45.96 -5.58 18.83
C ASN A 381 47.36 -4.98 18.83
N LEU A 382 48.04 -5.02 19.96
CA LEU A 382 49.28 -4.30 20.21
C LEU A 382 50.44 -5.29 20.36
N ASN A 383 51.45 -5.17 19.50
CA ASN A 383 52.65 -5.99 19.59
C ASN A 383 53.62 -5.41 20.60
N ALA A 384 54.18 -6.26 21.45
CA ALA A 384 55.14 -5.84 22.45
C ALA A 384 56.47 -5.43 21.81
N GLY A 385 56.95 -4.24 22.14
CA GLY A 385 58.19 -3.64 21.66
C GLY A 385 59.35 -3.81 22.65
N GLU A 386 60.18 -2.78 22.79
CA GLU A 386 61.37 -2.80 23.63
C GLU A 386 61.04 -2.57 25.11
N TRP A 387 61.89 -3.13 25.99
CA TRP A 387 61.77 -2.85 27.43
C TRP A 387 62.12 -1.39 27.71
N ILE A 388 61.26 -0.72 28.47
CA ILE A 388 61.52 0.60 29.06
C ILE A 388 62.12 0.39 30.45
N SER A 389 61.50 -0.47 31.26
CA SER A 389 62.01 -0.97 32.53
C SER A 389 61.89 -2.49 32.55
N LYS A 390 63.03 -3.17 32.43
CA LYS A 390 63.10 -4.64 32.38
C LYS A 390 63.17 -5.22 33.79
N PRO A 391 62.30 -6.19 34.15
CA PRO A 391 62.44 -6.92 35.40
C PRO A 391 63.81 -7.61 35.52
N GLU A 392 64.42 -7.57 36.70
CA GLU A 392 65.79 -8.08 36.92
C GLU A 392 65.93 -9.60 36.72
N ARG A 393 64.83 -10.37 36.81
CA ARG A 393 64.85 -11.84 36.67
C ARG A 393 63.83 -12.35 35.67
N VAL A 394 64.27 -13.28 34.80
CA VAL A 394 63.50 -13.88 33.69
C VAL A 394 62.22 -14.59 34.15
N LEU A 395 62.17 -15.07 35.40
CA LEU A 395 60.99 -15.77 35.95
C LEU A 395 59.82 -14.85 36.34
N SER A 396 59.97 -13.52 36.24
CA SER A 396 59.00 -12.60 36.86
C SER A 396 57.77 -12.30 36.02
N THR A 397 57.93 -12.04 34.71
CA THR A 397 56.82 -12.05 33.75
C THR A 397 57.34 -11.94 32.33
N ASP A 398 56.73 -12.70 31.40
CA ASP A 398 57.05 -12.58 29.98
C ASP A 398 56.39 -11.33 29.39
N LYS A 399 57.18 -10.59 28.61
CA LYS A 399 56.70 -9.56 27.70
C LYS A 399 55.71 -10.20 26.73
N ALA A 400 54.50 -9.65 26.65
CA ALA A 400 53.43 -10.22 25.83
C ALA A 400 52.72 -9.15 25.01
N ASN A 401 52.24 -9.55 23.83
CA ASN A 401 51.33 -8.74 23.05
C ASN A 401 50.07 -8.43 23.88
N ILE A 402 49.53 -7.24 23.68
CA ILE A 402 48.34 -6.78 24.38
C ILE A 402 47.17 -6.85 23.42
N ARG A 403 46.08 -7.47 23.88
CA ARG A 403 44.79 -7.43 23.20
C ARG A 403 43.79 -6.79 24.12
N ALA A 404 43.16 -5.70 23.71
CA ALA A 404 42.20 -4.97 24.52
C ALA A 404 40.99 -4.57 23.68
N PHE A 405 39.86 -4.37 24.31
CA PHE A 405 38.66 -3.85 23.67
C PHE A 405 38.12 -2.66 24.46
N ILE A 406 37.52 -1.72 23.74
CA ILE A 406 37.09 -0.44 24.29
C ILE A 406 35.59 -0.52 24.56
N LYS A 407 35.21 -0.26 25.82
CA LYS A 407 33.83 -0.10 26.22
C LYS A 407 33.51 1.39 26.33
N LEU A 408 32.91 1.95 25.28
CA LEU A 408 32.65 3.39 25.15
C LEU A 408 31.68 3.90 26.21
N ASN A 409 30.64 3.12 26.55
CA ASN A 409 29.65 3.52 27.54
C ASN A 409 30.21 3.49 28.97
N ASP A 410 31.06 2.51 29.26
CA ASP A 410 31.64 2.30 30.58
C ASP A 410 32.91 3.13 30.78
N GLU A 411 33.42 3.76 29.72
CA GLU A 411 34.65 4.55 29.72
C GLU A 411 35.88 3.74 30.19
N ILE A 412 35.94 2.46 29.79
CA ILE A 412 37.02 1.54 30.17
C ILE A 412 37.58 0.78 28.97
N MET A 413 38.77 0.22 29.16
CA MET A 413 39.30 -0.87 28.33
C MET A 413 39.53 -2.10 29.18
N GLU A 414 39.22 -3.25 28.62
CA GLU A 414 39.49 -4.55 29.23
C GLU A 414 40.33 -5.38 28.25
N GLY A 415 41.27 -6.16 28.75
CA GLY A 415 42.22 -6.84 27.87
C GLY A 415 43.12 -7.85 28.55
N ILE A 416 44.02 -8.43 27.76
CA ILE A 416 45.07 -9.36 28.20
C ILE A 416 46.42 -8.72 27.88
N GLY A 417 47.33 -8.70 28.85
CA GLY A 417 48.67 -8.13 28.72
C GLY A 417 49.77 -9.08 29.17
N HIS A 418 50.79 -8.53 29.84
CA HIS A 418 51.96 -9.26 30.37
C HIS A 418 51.58 -10.59 31.04
N GLY A 419 52.33 -11.67 30.78
CA GLY A 419 52.08 -12.98 31.39
C GLY A 419 50.65 -13.54 31.25
N SER A 420 49.91 -13.10 30.22
CA SER A 420 48.49 -13.39 30.03
C SER A 420 47.56 -12.88 31.15
N ALA A 421 48.00 -11.86 31.90
CA ALA A 421 47.19 -11.18 32.90
C ALA A 421 46.01 -10.46 32.26
N THR A 422 44.81 -10.69 32.79
CA THR A 422 43.64 -9.88 32.44
C THR A 422 43.73 -8.53 33.12
N PHE A 423 43.36 -7.47 32.45
CA PHE A 423 43.33 -6.13 33.03
C PHE A 423 42.06 -5.36 32.68
N LYS A 424 41.78 -4.37 33.52
CA LYS A 424 40.73 -3.37 33.34
C LYS A 424 41.30 -2.01 33.68
N VAL A 425 41.20 -1.06 32.75
CA VAL A 425 41.72 0.29 32.88
C VAL A 425 40.66 1.33 32.51
N SER A 426 40.73 2.51 33.13
CA SER A 426 39.85 3.66 32.91
C SER A 426 40.67 4.96 32.81
N LYS A 427 40.06 6.02 32.29
CA LYS A 427 40.70 7.34 32.13
C LYS A 427 39.86 8.49 32.68
#